data_AF-A0AAV9ESH3-F1
#
_entry.id   AF-A0AAV9ESH3-F1
#
_cell.length_a   1.000
_cell.length_b   1.000
_cell.length_c   1.000
_cell.angle_alpha   90.00
_cell.angle_beta   90.00
_cell.angle_gamma   90.00
#
_symmetry.space_group_name_H-M   'P 1'
#
loop_
_entity.id
_entity.type
_entity.pdbx_description
1 polymer ?
#
loop_
_entity_poly.entity_id
_entity_poly.type
_entity_poly.pdbx_seq_one_letter_code
_entity_poly.pdbx_strand_id
1 'polypeptide(L)' 'MKDLDLHDVFKAMITAARCIDVRPASRPTMTQVVSILQGEHPCVLWSSPASFSSWSTGPGDGL' A
#
# COMPACT_ATOMS: atom_id res chain seq x y z
N MET A 1 7.54 -7.65 24.13
CA MET A 1 6.92 -7.99 22.84
C MET A 1 7.27 -6.87 21.88
N LYS A 2 7.78 -7.18 20.69
CA LYS A 2 7.90 -6.16 19.64
C LYS A 2 6.48 -5.72 19.30
N ASP A 3 6.21 -4.42 19.36
CA ASP A 3 4.97 -3.87 18.81
C ASP A 3 4.82 -4.41 17.38
N LEU A 4 3.75 -5.16 17.17
CA LEU A 4 3.43 -5.67 15.85
C LEU A 4 2.98 -4.47 15.05
N ASP A 5 3.84 -3.99 14.16
CA ASP A 5 3.49 -2.87 13.30
C ASP A 5 2.37 -3.33 12.35
N LEU A 6 1.14 -2.95 12.69
CA LEU A 6 -0.06 -3.28 11.93
C LEU A 6 0.03 -2.79 10.48
N HIS A 7 0.78 -1.71 10.24
CA HIS A 7 1.01 -1.20 8.88
C HIS A 7 1.88 -2.18 8.07
N ASP A 8 2.95 -2.72 8.65
CA ASP A 8 3.78 -3.73 8.00
C ASP A 8 3.02 -5.04 7.75
N VAL A 9 2.19 -5.46 8.70
CA VAL A 9 1.31 -6.63 8.54
C VAL A 9 0.30 -6.40 7.41
N PHE A 10 -0.29 -5.21 7.32
CA PHE A 10 -1.25 -4.88 6.27
C PHE A 10 -0.61 -4.88 4.87
N LYS A 11 0.59 -4.31 4.73
CA LYS A 11 1.38 -4.38 3.48
C LYS A 11 1.65 -5.83 3.07
N ALA A 12 2.05 -6.68 4.02
CA ALA A 12 2.29 -8.10 3.75
C ALA A 12 1.00 -8.82 3.31
N MET A 13 -0.13 -8.53 3.96
CA MET A 13 -1.42 -9.13 3.64
C MET A 13 -1.89 -8.76 2.22
N ILE A 14 -1.82 -7.47 1.84
CA ILE A 14 -2.18 -7.01 0.49
C ILE A 14 -1.27 -7.65 -0.55
N THR A 15 0.03 -7.69 -0.28
CA THR A 15 1.02 -8.29 -1.19
C THR A 15 0.71 -9.76 -1.42
N ALA A 16 0.46 -10.52 -0.35
CA ALA A 16 0.09 -11.93 -0.44
C ALA A 16 -1.19 -12.14 -1.26
N ALA A 17 -2.23 -11.33 -1.03
CA ALA A 17 -3.48 -11.40 -1.79
C ALA A 17 -3.26 -11.17 -3.30
N ARG A 18 -2.39 -10.23 -3.67
CA ARG A 18 -2.06 -9.97 -5.09
C ARG A 18 -1.21 -11.08 -5.72
N CYS A 19 -0.29 -11.68 -4.97
CA CYS A 19 0.53 -12.80 -5.46
C CYS A 19 -0.29 -14.03 -5.87
N ILE A 20 -1.48 -14.21 -5.28
CA ILE A 20 -2.38 -15.34 -5.56
C ILE A 20 -3.57 -14.97 -6.44
N ASP A 21 -3.57 -13.79 -7.08
CA ASP A 21 -4.66 -13.37 -7.98
C ASP A 21 -4.93 -14.48 -9.02
N VAL A 22 -6.22 -14.73 -9.24
CA VAL A 22 -6.73 -15.74 -10.18
C VAL A 22 -6.21 -15.47 -11.59
N ARG A 23 -6.02 -14.20 -11.95
CA ARG A 23 -5.45 -13.76 -13.22
C ARG A 23 -3.93 -13.69 -13.09
N PRO A 24 -3.16 -14.57 -13.75
CA PRO A 24 -1.70 -14.56 -13.64
C PRO A 24 -1.06 -13.23 -14.05
N ALA A 25 -1.66 -12.55 -15.04
CA ALA A 25 -1.20 -11.24 -15.52
C ALA A 25 -1.40 -10.10 -14.49
N SER A 26 -2.23 -10.29 -13.47
CA SER A 26 -2.46 -9.32 -12.40
C SER A 26 -1.55 -9.53 -11.19
N ARG A 27 -0.78 -10.63 -11.16
CA ARG A 27 0.18 -10.91 -10.10
C ARG A 27 1.37 -9.95 -10.21
N PRO A 28 1.88 -9.45 -9.08
CA PRO A 28 3.00 -8.53 -9.09
C PRO A 28 4.30 -9.23 -9.48
N THR A 29 5.21 -8.48 -10.09
CA THR A 29 6.61 -8.91 -10.23
C THR A 29 7.32 -8.86 -8.88
N MET A 30 8.44 -9.56 -8.74
CA MET A 30 9.24 -9.49 -7.50
C MET A 30 9.67 -8.07 -7.15
N THR A 31 9.97 -7.23 -8.15
CA THR A 31 10.28 -5.82 -7.94
C THR A 31 9.10 -5.08 -7.31
N GLN A 32 7.88 -5.30 -7.82
CA GLN A 32 6.67 -4.70 -7.25
C GLN A 32 6.39 -5.22 -5.83
N VAL A 33 6.61 -6.51 -5.55
CA VAL A 33 6.48 -7.10 -4.21
C VAL A 33 7.40 -6.41 -3.20
N VAL A 34 8.69 -6.32 -3.52
CA VAL A 34 9.70 -5.69 -2.64
C VAL A 34 9.32 -4.25 -2.33
N SER A 35 8.89 -3.53 -3.37
CA SER A 35 8.71 -2.09 -3.32
C SER A 35 7.36 -1.71 -2.64
N ILE A 36 6.34 -2.61 -2.67
CA ILE A 36 5.18 -2.55 -1.75
C ILE A 36 5.61 -2.78 -0.30
N LEU A 37 6.42 -3.81 -0.01
CA LEU A 37 6.82 -4.16 1.36
C LEU A 37 7.70 -3.07 1.99
N GLN A 38 8.57 -2.44 1.21
CA GLN A 38 9.40 -1.31 1.61
C GLN A 38 8.58 -0.01 1.82
N GLY A 39 7.33 0.04 1.35
CA GLY A 39 6.48 1.22 1.46
C GLY A 39 6.84 2.32 0.45
N GLU A 40 7.61 1.99 -0.58
CA GLU A 40 8.00 2.90 -1.67
C GLU A 40 6.82 3.23 -2.59
N HIS A 41 5.75 2.43 -2.50
CA HIS A 41 4.44 2.77 -3.03
C HIS A 41 3.43 2.59 -1.89
N PRO A 42 2.75 3.65 -1.43
CA PRO A 42 1.56 3.45 -0.63
C PRO A 42 0.59 2.64 -1.50
N CYS A 43 -0.24 1.78 -0.89
CA CYS A 43 -1.14 0.83 -1.57
C CYS A 43 -2.21 1.47 -2.50
N VAL A 44 -2.01 2.70 -2.93
CA VAL A 44 -2.89 3.57 -3.68
C VAL A 44 -2.74 3.25 -5.16
N LEU A 45 -3.78 2.63 -5.74
CA LEU A 45 -4.16 2.80 -7.14
C LEU A 45 -3.07 2.46 -8.19
N TRP A 46 -2.84 1.17 -8.44
CA TRP A 46 -2.53 0.79 -9.82
C TRP A 46 -3.85 0.77 -10.61
N SER A 47 -4.20 1.97 -11.07
CA SER A 47 -5.18 2.36 -12.10
C SER A 47 -6.68 2.30 -11.78
N SER A 48 -7.19 3.42 -11.25
CA SER A 48 -8.11 4.25 -12.05
C SER A 48 -7.64 5.71 -11.95
N PRO A 49 -7.51 6.47 -13.05
CA PRO A 49 -7.14 7.88 -13.01
C PRO A 49 -8.36 8.70 -12.55
N ALA A 50 -8.67 8.66 -11.26
CA ALA A 50 -9.59 9.60 -10.65
C ALA A 50 -9.22 9.79 -9.17
N SER A 51 -8.57 10.92 -8.91
CA SER A 51 -8.73 11.72 -7.69
C SER A 51 -8.51 11.00 -6.36
N PHE A 52 -7.25 10.76 -5.99
CA PHE A 52 -6.90 10.74 -4.57
C PHE A 52 -6.90 12.20 -4.10
N SER A 53 -8.05 12.67 -3.65
CA SER A 53 -8.15 13.93 -2.91
C SER A 53 -7.22 13.83 -1.71
N SER A 54 -6.21 14.71 -1.72
CA SER A 54 -5.24 14.93 -0.66
C SER A 54 -5.94 14.98 0.70
N TRP A 55 -5.83 13.92 1.51
CA TRP A 55 -5.95 14.07 2.95
C TRP A 55 -4.74 14.90 3.38
N SER A 56 -4.94 16.21 3.44
CA SER A 56 -4.05 17.13 4.13
C SER A 56 -4.65 17.33 5.52
N THR A 57 -4.29 16.48 6.47
CA THR A 57 -4.37 16.86 7.88
C THR A 57 -2.96 17.20 8.35
N GLY A 58 -2.59 18.45 8.12
CA GLY A 58 -1.49 19.13 8.81
C GLY A 58 -2.01 19.84 10.07
N PRO A 59 -1.10 20.15 11.03
CA PRO A 59 -1.41 20.54 12.41
C PRO A 59 -1.85 22.01 12.53
N GLY A 60 -2.46 22.36 13.68
CA GLY A 60 -3.31 23.54 13.83
C GLY A 60 -2.66 24.91 13.98
N ASP A 61 -3.53 25.92 13.92
CA ASP A 61 -3.42 27.33 14.33
C ASP A 61 -4.88 27.74 14.67
N GLY A 62 -5.29 28.27 15.82
CA GLY A 62 -4.70 29.38 16.56
C GLY A 62 -5.42 30.70 16.21
N LEU A 63 -6.68 30.89 16.63
CA LEU A 63 -7.37 32.18 16.89
C LEU A 63 -8.77 31.97 17.50
#